data_AF-A0A7W1UWX6-F1
#
_entry.id   AF-A0A7W1UWX6-F1
#
_cell.length_a   1.000
_cell.length_b   1.000
_cell.length_c   1.000
_cell.angle_alpha   90.00
_cell.angle_beta   90.00
_cell.angle_gamma   90.00
#
_symmetry.space_group_name_H-M   'P 1'
#
loop_
_entity.id
_entity.type
_entity.pdbx_description
1 polymer ?
#
loop_
_entity_poly.entity_id
_entity_poly.type
_entity_poly.pdbx_seq_one_letter_code
_entity_poly.pdbx_strand_id
1 'polypeptide(L)'
;MKSSIEEIYYKLLNEDGGVRYNRLNRWLPSQFKFEYSNKFSLPFWIERGYSQMEYDCYTKDIFETRKSTLSSHRKEIKSKSLIYDPEYSILFKYKTTLFECKEIPKCNTCGYELTINKSSYFEQPIYKIKSCSNLTCLSNVSKLEKDIKWISYLPKDRYEELKNNLKSVKRSFSKEFWIGKGLSEEEAIKKVFEIQSSNSKKFTGKRTGKSKEMLRKKGYSEEQIAEVSLSPSQIDFWIKKGHTEEEAMLIISKNQINASSFVDFEKRLLPSNCEYWENKGYSTDESILKVKKSQTTFSKEICIQKYGEVEGLIIFNNRTKKWQNSLLKNGNIKGGYSKISQELFIALADSMNIYNDCKFALNNSELALSESNKNYYYDFTYVNDKKIIEYNGDQYHANPLKYAPDDFPHPYRKSKGYSSKDIWEYDSKKTSLANKNGYDVLVIWDSEYKNNKKEILQKCINFLTNK
;
A
#
# COMPACT_ATOMS: atom_id res chain seq x y z
N MET A 1 10.44 -17.79 -65.81
CA MET A 1 11.63 -16.92 -65.83
C MET A 1 11.30 -15.63 -65.10
N LYS A 2 12.10 -15.19 -64.13
CA LYS A 2 11.95 -13.83 -63.59
C LYS A 2 12.41 -12.88 -64.68
N SER A 3 11.50 -12.05 -65.23
CA SER A 3 11.88 -10.98 -66.16
C SER A 3 13.02 -10.16 -65.58
N SER A 4 13.96 -9.74 -66.43
CA SER A 4 15.05 -8.86 -66.01
C SER A 4 14.49 -7.52 -65.52
N ILE A 5 15.24 -6.80 -64.69
CA ILE A 5 14.82 -5.48 -64.18
C ILE A 5 14.53 -4.53 -65.36
N GLU A 6 15.32 -4.62 -66.43
CA GLU A 6 15.13 -3.84 -67.66
C GLU A 6 13.82 -4.16 -68.36
N GLU A 7 13.47 -5.44 -68.55
CA GLU A 7 12.19 -5.85 -69.14
C GLU A 7 10.98 -5.37 -68.33
N ILE A 8 11.12 -5.35 -67.00
CA ILE A 8 10.08 -4.87 -66.09
C ILE A 8 9.96 -3.34 -66.19
N TYR A 9 11.08 -2.63 -66.30
CA TYR A 9 11.11 -1.19 -66.46
C TYR A 9 10.44 -0.75 -67.77
N TYR A 10 10.74 -1.40 -68.90
CA TYR A 10 10.07 -1.12 -70.18
C TYR A 10 8.56 -1.33 -70.13
N LYS A 11 8.05 -2.27 -69.32
CA LYS A 11 6.60 -2.48 -69.12
C LYS A 11 5.93 -1.37 -68.30
N LEU A 12 6.71 -0.55 -67.61
CA LEU A 12 6.22 0.59 -66.81
C LEU A 12 6.20 1.90 -67.61
N LEU A 13 6.84 1.97 -68.77
CA LEU A 13 6.88 3.17 -69.61
C LEU A 13 5.65 3.27 -70.55
N ASN A 14 5.29 4.50 -70.89
CA ASN A 14 4.43 4.88 -72.01
C ASN A 14 5.24 4.86 -73.32
N GLU A 15 4.54 4.98 -74.45
CA GLU A 15 5.13 5.05 -75.79
C GLU A 15 6.08 6.24 -75.94
N ASP A 16 5.80 7.31 -75.20
CA ASP A 16 6.52 8.58 -75.08
C ASP A 16 7.63 8.54 -74.00
N GLY A 17 7.95 7.37 -73.45
CA GLY A 17 9.06 7.17 -72.52
C GLY A 17 8.80 7.65 -71.07
N GLY A 18 7.60 8.16 -70.77
CA GLY A 18 7.18 8.52 -69.40
C GLY A 18 6.62 7.34 -68.62
N VAL A 19 6.76 7.31 -67.29
CA VAL A 19 6.31 6.16 -66.47
C VAL A 19 4.79 6.18 -66.21
N ARG A 20 4.10 5.05 -66.46
CA ARG A 20 2.67 4.84 -66.15
C ARG A 20 2.42 4.79 -64.65
N TYR A 21 1.97 5.93 -64.11
CA TYR A 21 1.59 6.10 -62.70
C TYR A 21 0.68 4.99 -62.14
N ASN A 22 -0.37 4.60 -62.89
CA ASN A 22 -1.33 3.58 -62.45
C ASN A 22 -0.72 2.18 -62.29
N ARG A 23 0.38 1.87 -63.00
CA ARG A 23 1.06 0.57 -62.89
C ARG A 23 1.97 0.52 -61.67
N LEU A 24 2.67 1.61 -61.33
CA LEU A 24 3.46 1.73 -60.10
C LEU A 24 2.62 1.61 -58.82
N ASN A 25 1.36 2.03 -58.85
CA ASN A 25 0.46 2.00 -57.68
C ASN A 25 -0.14 0.61 -57.41
N ARG A 26 -0.39 -0.17 -58.47
CA ARG A 26 -1.11 -1.45 -58.39
C ARG A 26 -0.23 -2.68 -58.56
N TRP A 27 0.93 -2.54 -59.18
CA TRP A 27 1.83 -3.64 -59.48
C TRP A 27 3.27 -3.23 -59.14
N LEU A 28 3.79 -3.82 -58.05
CA LEU A 28 5.12 -3.52 -57.49
C LEU A 28 5.96 -4.81 -57.50
N PRO A 29 6.77 -5.03 -58.54
CA PRO A 29 7.67 -6.17 -58.59
C PRO A 29 8.70 -6.09 -57.46
N SER A 30 8.85 -7.16 -56.67
CA SER A 30 9.79 -7.24 -55.54
C SER A 30 11.26 -7.04 -55.94
N GLN A 31 11.56 -7.16 -57.24
CA GLN A 31 12.87 -6.98 -57.84
C GLN A 31 13.42 -5.55 -57.71
N PHE A 32 12.55 -4.54 -57.59
CA PHE A 32 12.99 -3.14 -57.41
C PHE A 32 13.43 -2.79 -55.98
N LYS A 33 13.17 -3.69 -55.01
CA LYS A 33 13.58 -3.54 -53.60
C LYS A 33 13.20 -2.20 -52.94
N PHE A 34 12.06 -1.60 -53.32
CA PHE A 34 11.56 -0.39 -52.69
C PHE A 34 11.24 -0.60 -51.20
N GLU A 35 11.70 0.32 -50.36
CA GLU A 35 11.51 0.33 -48.91
C GLU A 35 10.15 0.92 -48.51
N TYR A 36 9.64 1.91 -49.26
CA TYR A 36 8.42 2.62 -48.91
C TYR A 36 7.21 2.08 -49.68
N SER A 37 6.10 1.83 -48.99
CA SER A 37 4.85 1.29 -49.57
C SER A 37 3.65 2.24 -49.51
N ASN A 38 3.74 3.31 -48.72
CA ASN A 38 2.65 4.26 -48.53
C ASN A 38 2.65 5.34 -49.62
N LYS A 39 1.74 5.24 -50.59
CA LYS A 39 1.58 6.24 -51.67
C LYS A 39 1.21 7.66 -51.23
N PHE A 40 0.81 7.85 -49.98
CA PHE A 40 0.53 9.18 -49.41
C PHE A 40 1.73 9.76 -48.68
N SER A 41 2.89 9.10 -48.68
CA SER A 41 4.12 9.64 -48.13
C SER A 41 5.05 10.13 -49.23
N LEU A 42 5.68 11.28 -49.00
CA LEU A 42 6.69 11.82 -49.91
C LEU A 42 7.85 10.83 -50.21
N PRO A 43 8.42 10.11 -49.21
CA PRO A 43 9.51 9.15 -49.47
C PRO A 43 9.16 8.07 -50.51
N PHE A 44 7.88 7.65 -50.59
CA PHE A 44 7.43 6.70 -51.62
C PHE A 44 7.62 7.23 -53.04
N TRP A 45 7.41 8.53 -53.26
CA TRP A 45 7.48 9.16 -54.58
C TRP A 45 8.92 9.47 -54.98
N ILE A 46 9.72 9.99 -54.05
CA ILE A 46 11.14 10.27 -54.26
C ILE A 46 11.89 8.99 -54.63
N GLU A 47 11.64 7.90 -53.90
CA GLU A 47 12.24 6.59 -54.17
C GLU A 47 11.92 6.06 -55.58
N ARG A 48 10.82 6.51 -56.18
CA ARG A 48 10.35 6.10 -57.52
C ARG A 48 10.69 7.13 -58.61
N GLY A 49 11.55 8.10 -58.30
CA GLY A 49 12.07 9.07 -59.25
C GLY A 49 11.20 10.31 -59.48
N TYR A 50 10.17 10.52 -58.67
CA TYR A 50 9.30 11.69 -58.77
C TYR A 50 9.77 12.83 -57.85
N SER A 51 9.57 14.05 -58.31
CA SER A 51 9.87 15.26 -57.56
C SER A 51 8.83 15.54 -56.47
N GLN A 52 9.22 16.36 -55.48
CA GLN A 52 8.30 16.92 -54.49
C GLN A 52 7.09 17.60 -55.14
N MET A 53 7.33 18.35 -56.21
CA MET A 53 6.30 19.13 -56.90
C MET A 53 5.23 18.23 -57.52
N GLU A 54 5.61 17.09 -58.09
CA GLU A 54 4.68 16.10 -58.64
C GLU A 54 3.85 15.42 -57.53
N TYR A 55 4.46 15.13 -56.38
CA TYR A 55 3.75 14.63 -55.20
C TYR A 55 2.72 15.65 -54.66
N ASP A 56 3.08 16.93 -54.60
CA ASP A 56 2.20 17.98 -54.12
C ASP A 56 1.00 18.19 -55.06
N CYS A 57 1.22 18.11 -56.38
CA CYS A 57 0.15 18.13 -57.38
C CYS A 57 -0.80 16.93 -57.21
N TYR A 58 -0.26 15.71 -57.06
CA TYR A 58 -1.04 14.51 -56.86
C TYR A 58 -1.93 14.57 -55.62
N THR A 59 -1.36 15.02 -54.49
CA THR A 59 -2.10 15.08 -53.24
C THR A 59 -3.25 16.09 -53.33
N LYS A 60 -3.01 17.28 -53.89
CA LYS A 60 -4.06 18.29 -54.13
C LYS A 60 -5.21 17.75 -54.98
N ASP A 61 -4.90 17.11 -56.11
CA ASP A 61 -5.90 16.63 -57.06
C ASP A 61 -6.80 15.52 -56.47
N ILE A 62 -6.23 14.60 -55.68
CA ILE A 62 -7.00 13.58 -54.94
C ILE A 62 -7.92 14.18 -53.88
N PHE A 63 -7.45 15.20 -53.16
CA PHE A 63 -8.27 15.83 -52.13
C PHE A 63 -9.42 16.61 -52.76
N GLU A 64 -9.22 17.24 -53.92
CA GLU A 64 -10.26 17.97 -54.65
C GLU A 64 -11.29 17.03 -55.29
N THR A 65 -10.87 15.96 -55.97
CA THR A 65 -11.80 14.94 -56.52
C THR A 65 -12.62 14.27 -55.42
N ARG A 66 -12.04 13.98 -54.25
CA ARG A 66 -12.80 13.40 -53.12
C ARG A 66 -13.80 14.37 -52.50
N LYS A 67 -13.57 15.68 -52.61
CA LYS A 67 -14.45 16.73 -52.05
C LYS A 67 -15.70 16.93 -52.90
N SER A 68 -15.59 16.83 -54.21
CA SER A 68 -16.68 17.12 -55.16
C SER A 68 -17.73 16.00 -55.26
N THR A 69 -17.35 14.73 -55.14
CA THR A 69 -18.28 13.60 -55.38
C THR A 69 -19.17 13.23 -54.18
N LEU A 70 -18.93 13.76 -52.97
CA LEU A 70 -19.48 13.18 -51.72
C LEU A 70 -20.34 14.11 -50.85
N SER A 71 -20.56 15.37 -51.23
CA SER A 71 -21.05 16.39 -50.28
C SER A 71 -22.58 16.48 -50.15
N SER A 72 -23.33 16.42 -51.26
CA SER A 72 -24.78 16.76 -51.23
C SER A 72 -25.68 15.57 -50.92
N HIS A 73 -25.54 14.47 -51.66
CA HIS A 73 -26.33 13.25 -51.49
C HIS A 73 -26.12 12.59 -50.10
N ARG A 74 -24.89 12.66 -49.57
CA ARG A 74 -24.54 12.10 -48.26
C ARG A 74 -25.13 12.90 -47.10
N LYS A 75 -25.33 14.22 -47.25
CA LYS A 75 -25.99 15.06 -46.25
C LYS A 75 -27.48 14.72 -46.12
N GLU A 76 -28.15 14.48 -47.25
CA GLU A 76 -29.57 14.11 -47.29
C GLU A 76 -29.83 12.69 -46.77
N ILE A 77 -28.97 11.73 -47.11
CA ILE A 77 -29.03 10.36 -46.54
C ILE A 77 -28.77 10.41 -45.03
N LYS A 78 -27.81 11.24 -44.59
CA LYS A 78 -27.47 11.37 -43.18
C LYS A 78 -28.60 12.02 -42.37
N SER A 79 -29.31 13.02 -42.91
CA SER A 79 -30.47 13.63 -42.23
C SER A 79 -31.63 12.65 -42.11
N LYS A 80 -31.99 11.92 -43.18
CA LYS A 80 -33.03 10.86 -43.15
C LYS A 80 -32.68 9.72 -42.17
N SER A 81 -31.41 9.41 -41.98
CA SER A 81 -30.96 8.35 -41.04
C SER A 81 -31.12 8.69 -39.55
N LEU A 82 -31.37 9.96 -39.22
CA LEU A 82 -31.51 10.46 -37.84
C LEU A 82 -32.97 10.57 -37.39
N ILE A 83 -33.92 10.41 -38.32
CA ILE A 83 -35.35 10.52 -38.05
C ILE A 83 -35.88 9.18 -37.53
N TYR A 84 -36.56 9.24 -36.39
CA TYR A 84 -37.26 8.09 -35.83
C TYR A 84 -38.52 7.80 -36.63
N ASP A 85 -38.77 6.52 -36.86
CA ASP A 85 -39.84 5.99 -37.68
C ASP A 85 -40.27 4.65 -37.06
N PRO A 86 -41.43 4.59 -36.38
CA PRO A 86 -41.91 3.38 -35.73
C PRO A 86 -42.09 2.20 -36.70
N GLU A 87 -42.37 2.46 -37.98
CA GLU A 87 -42.53 1.41 -38.99
C GLU A 87 -41.19 0.81 -39.41
N TYR A 88 -40.08 1.53 -39.20
CA TYR A 88 -38.75 1.05 -39.51
C TYR A 88 -38.26 0.01 -38.50
N SER A 89 -38.35 0.32 -37.20
CA SER A 89 -37.93 -0.60 -36.12
C SER A 89 -38.29 -0.07 -34.74
N ILE A 90 -38.69 -0.97 -33.85
CA ILE A 90 -38.79 -0.71 -32.40
C ILE A 90 -37.54 -1.15 -31.62
N LEU A 91 -36.51 -1.66 -32.32
CA LEU A 91 -35.30 -2.20 -31.71
C LEU A 91 -34.20 -1.14 -31.65
N PHE A 92 -33.69 -0.91 -30.45
CA PHE A 92 -32.59 0.01 -30.18
C PHE A 92 -31.36 -0.74 -29.71
N LYS A 93 -30.20 -0.30 -30.21
CA LYS A 93 -28.90 -0.88 -29.89
C LYS A 93 -27.97 0.17 -29.31
N TYR A 94 -27.45 -0.10 -28.12
CA TYR A 94 -26.29 0.59 -27.58
C TYR A 94 -25.15 -0.39 -27.37
N LYS A 95 -24.02 -0.13 -28.03
CA LYS A 95 -22.84 -1.02 -28.04
C LYS A 95 -23.23 -2.46 -28.42
N THR A 96 -23.23 -3.38 -27.46
CA THR A 96 -23.53 -4.80 -27.64
C THR A 96 -24.96 -5.17 -27.24
N THR A 97 -25.69 -4.26 -26.61
CA THR A 97 -27.01 -4.55 -26.02
C THR A 97 -28.13 -4.05 -26.91
N LEU A 98 -29.11 -4.91 -27.13
CA LEU A 98 -30.32 -4.67 -27.91
C LEU A 98 -31.52 -4.63 -26.94
N PHE A 99 -32.46 -3.71 -27.16
CA PHE A 99 -33.70 -3.64 -26.40
C PHE A 99 -34.83 -3.05 -27.24
N GLU A 100 -36.07 -3.31 -26.84
CA GLU A 100 -37.27 -2.82 -27.53
C GLU A 100 -37.81 -1.56 -26.86
N CYS A 101 -38.22 -0.58 -27.68
CA CYS A 101 -38.91 0.61 -27.21
C CYS A 101 -39.87 1.10 -28.29
N LYS A 102 -41.09 1.52 -27.89
CA LYS A 102 -42.12 2.05 -28.81
C LYS A 102 -41.90 3.52 -29.17
N GLU A 103 -41.05 4.21 -28.42
CA GLU A 103 -40.73 5.63 -28.59
C GLU A 103 -39.21 5.82 -28.59
N ILE A 104 -38.74 7.02 -28.89
CA ILE A 104 -37.32 7.36 -28.77
C ILE A 104 -36.90 7.24 -27.30
N PRO A 105 -35.92 6.39 -26.96
CA PRO A 105 -35.48 6.24 -25.59
C PRO A 105 -34.94 7.58 -25.03
N LYS A 106 -35.29 7.86 -23.78
CA LYS A 106 -34.82 9.06 -23.06
C LYS A 106 -33.58 8.73 -22.24
N CYS A 107 -32.72 9.73 -22.09
CA CYS A 107 -31.54 9.66 -21.23
C CYS A 107 -31.98 9.60 -19.76
N ASN A 108 -31.59 8.55 -19.04
CA ASN A 108 -31.95 8.41 -17.62
C ASN A 108 -31.32 9.47 -16.71
N THR A 109 -30.29 10.18 -17.18
CA THR A 109 -29.58 11.21 -16.40
C THR A 109 -30.24 12.57 -16.48
N CYS A 110 -30.79 12.96 -17.64
CA CYS A 110 -31.35 14.30 -17.84
C CYS A 110 -32.76 14.32 -18.45
N GLY A 111 -33.33 13.17 -18.79
CA GLY A 111 -34.68 13.04 -19.36
C GLY A 111 -34.81 13.40 -20.85
N TYR A 112 -33.77 13.95 -21.48
CA TYR A 112 -33.78 14.31 -22.89
C TYR A 112 -33.69 13.09 -23.81
N GLU A 113 -34.23 13.19 -25.02
CA GLU A 113 -34.18 12.13 -26.02
C GLU A 113 -32.74 11.76 -26.40
N LEU A 114 -32.52 10.49 -26.74
CA LEU A 114 -31.24 10.01 -27.24
C LEU A 114 -31.16 10.20 -28.76
N THR A 115 -29.96 10.57 -29.22
CA THR A 115 -29.68 10.66 -30.65
C THR A 115 -29.44 9.26 -31.23
N ILE A 116 -30.14 8.97 -32.33
CA ILE A 116 -30.17 7.63 -32.93
C ILE A 116 -29.80 7.67 -34.41
N ASN A 117 -29.37 6.53 -34.93
CA ASN A 117 -29.08 6.33 -36.34
C ASN A 117 -29.64 5.01 -36.84
N LYS A 118 -30.34 5.02 -37.99
CA LYS A 118 -30.75 3.81 -38.71
C LYS A 118 -29.52 2.94 -39.00
N SER A 119 -29.63 1.64 -38.72
CA SER A 119 -28.59 0.63 -38.91
C SER A 119 -29.26 -0.74 -39.15
N SER A 120 -28.52 -1.72 -39.63
CA SER A 120 -28.95 -3.12 -39.64
C SER A 120 -28.06 -3.97 -38.71
N TYR A 121 -28.61 -5.04 -38.15
CA TYR A 121 -27.87 -6.05 -37.41
C TYR A 121 -28.40 -7.43 -37.79
N PHE A 122 -27.53 -8.29 -38.34
CA PHE A 122 -27.95 -9.57 -38.95
C PHE A 122 -29.19 -9.40 -39.84
N GLU A 123 -29.14 -8.38 -40.72
CA GLU A 123 -30.20 -8.05 -41.68
C GLU A 123 -31.52 -7.52 -41.09
N GLN A 124 -31.65 -7.41 -39.76
CA GLN A 124 -32.80 -6.77 -39.12
C GLN A 124 -32.60 -5.25 -38.97
N PRO A 125 -33.62 -4.41 -39.25
CA PRO A 125 -33.53 -2.97 -39.06
C PRO A 125 -33.50 -2.61 -37.57
N ILE A 126 -32.57 -1.74 -37.18
CA ILE A 126 -32.38 -1.30 -35.80
C ILE A 126 -32.00 0.18 -35.72
N TYR A 127 -32.23 0.80 -34.56
CA TYR A 127 -31.75 2.12 -34.23
C TYR A 127 -30.51 2.06 -33.33
N LYS A 128 -29.37 2.58 -33.79
CA LYS A 128 -28.15 2.65 -33.00
C LYS A 128 -28.08 3.97 -32.22
N ILE A 129 -27.96 3.88 -30.90
CA ILE A 129 -27.83 5.04 -30.01
C ILE A 129 -26.41 5.60 -30.08
N LYS A 130 -26.28 6.93 -30.23
CA LYS A 130 -24.99 7.64 -30.28
C LYS A 130 -24.67 8.38 -28.99
N SER A 131 -25.51 9.33 -28.61
CA SER A 131 -25.29 10.24 -27.49
C SER A 131 -26.60 10.85 -27.00
N CYS A 132 -26.57 11.58 -25.88
CA CYS A 132 -27.72 12.36 -25.44
C CYS A 132 -27.88 13.62 -26.31
N SER A 133 -29.12 14.00 -26.64
CA SER A 133 -29.41 15.24 -27.37
C SER A 133 -29.03 16.50 -26.58
N ASN A 134 -29.07 16.45 -25.25
CA ASN A 134 -28.57 17.55 -24.41
C ASN A 134 -27.03 17.57 -24.40
N LEU A 135 -26.45 18.57 -25.07
CA LEU A 135 -25.00 18.75 -25.21
C LEU A 135 -24.28 18.94 -23.86
N THR A 136 -24.94 19.49 -22.84
CA THR A 136 -24.36 19.70 -21.50
C THR A 136 -24.54 18.50 -20.58
N CYS A 137 -25.18 17.42 -21.04
CA CYS A 137 -25.37 16.22 -20.25
C CYS A 137 -24.02 15.57 -19.89
N LEU A 138 -23.86 15.17 -18.62
CA LEU A 138 -22.70 14.42 -18.14
C LEU A 138 -22.42 13.19 -19.01
N SER A 139 -23.45 12.50 -19.50
CA SER A 139 -23.28 11.32 -20.36
C SER A 139 -22.48 11.58 -21.64
N ASN A 140 -22.39 12.82 -22.11
CA ASN A 140 -21.68 13.18 -23.35
C ASN A 140 -20.17 13.42 -23.14
N VAL A 141 -19.69 13.51 -21.89
CA VAL A 141 -18.26 13.72 -21.62
C VAL A 141 -17.45 12.48 -22.04
N SER A 142 -16.40 12.68 -22.83
CA SER A 142 -15.59 11.61 -23.42
C SER A 142 -14.72 10.86 -22.40
N LYS A 143 -14.32 11.52 -21.31
CA LYS A 143 -13.40 11.01 -20.27
C LYS A 143 -14.06 10.38 -19.04
N LEU A 144 -15.40 10.36 -18.94
CA LEU A 144 -16.10 9.78 -17.79
C LEU A 144 -16.06 8.24 -17.78
N GLU A 145 -16.29 7.67 -16.60
CA GLU A 145 -16.39 6.23 -16.38
C GLU A 145 -17.41 5.59 -17.33
N LYS A 146 -17.04 4.44 -17.89
CA LYS A 146 -17.86 3.72 -18.87
C LYS A 146 -19.29 3.51 -18.34
N ASP A 147 -19.43 3.20 -17.06
CA ASP A 147 -20.70 2.85 -16.42
C ASP A 147 -21.76 3.96 -16.52
N ILE A 148 -21.35 5.24 -16.47
CA ILE A 148 -22.29 6.37 -16.54
C ILE A 148 -23.06 6.35 -17.85
N LYS A 149 -22.40 6.10 -18.99
CA LYS A 149 -23.08 6.05 -20.30
C LYS A 149 -24.05 4.88 -20.42
N TRP A 150 -23.70 3.73 -19.85
CA TRP A 150 -24.58 2.56 -19.87
C TRP A 150 -25.82 2.80 -19.00
N ILE A 151 -25.67 3.40 -17.82
CA ILE A 151 -26.77 3.81 -16.95
C ILE A 151 -27.65 4.86 -17.66
N SER A 152 -27.04 5.83 -18.35
CA SER A 152 -27.77 6.90 -19.01
C SER A 152 -28.60 6.41 -20.21
N TYR A 153 -28.11 5.43 -20.98
CA TYR A 153 -28.66 5.12 -22.30
C TYR A 153 -29.43 3.80 -22.39
N LEU A 154 -29.30 2.92 -21.41
CA LEU A 154 -30.06 1.66 -21.37
C LEU A 154 -31.25 1.74 -20.42
N PRO A 155 -32.33 0.98 -20.69
CA PRO A 155 -33.35 0.69 -19.70
C PRO A 155 -32.74 0.15 -18.39
N LYS A 156 -33.32 0.51 -17.24
CA LYS A 156 -32.77 0.17 -15.91
C LYS A 156 -32.63 -1.34 -15.71
N ASP A 157 -33.66 -2.09 -16.08
CA ASP A 157 -33.72 -3.55 -16.08
C ASP A 157 -32.58 -4.17 -16.91
N ARG A 158 -32.34 -3.66 -18.13
CA ARG A 158 -31.26 -4.14 -19.01
C ARG A 158 -29.87 -3.80 -18.48
N TYR A 159 -29.70 -2.61 -17.90
CA TYR A 159 -28.45 -2.25 -17.25
C TYR A 159 -28.16 -3.16 -16.04
N GLU A 160 -29.17 -3.43 -15.21
CA GLU A 160 -29.04 -4.32 -14.05
C GLU A 160 -28.71 -5.75 -14.45
N GLU A 161 -29.36 -6.27 -15.51
CA GLU A 161 -29.05 -7.58 -16.10
C GLU A 161 -27.58 -7.68 -16.52
N LEU A 162 -27.06 -6.67 -17.24
CA LEU A 162 -25.66 -6.62 -17.65
C LEU A 162 -24.69 -6.55 -16.46
N LYS A 163 -25.02 -5.73 -15.47
CA LYS A 163 -24.21 -5.56 -14.25
C LYS A 163 -24.14 -6.87 -13.46
N ASN A 164 -25.26 -7.58 -13.36
CA ASN A 164 -25.35 -8.87 -12.70
C ASN A 164 -24.62 -9.97 -13.48
N ASN A 165 -24.76 -9.99 -14.81
CA ASN A 165 -24.03 -10.92 -15.68
C ASN A 165 -22.51 -10.72 -15.61
N LEU A 166 -22.02 -9.47 -15.63
CA LEU A 166 -20.59 -9.18 -15.48
C LEU A 166 -20.03 -9.61 -14.11
N LYS A 167 -20.84 -9.53 -13.04
CA LYS A 167 -20.49 -10.04 -11.71
C LYS A 167 -20.56 -11.57 -11.63
N SER A 168 -21.44 -12.20 -12.40
CA SER A 168 -21.70 -13.65 -12.34
C SER A 168 -20.81 -14.48 -13.27
N VAL A 169 -20.19 -13.89 -14.30
CA VAL A 169 -19.21 -14.62 -15.14
C VAL A 169 -17.95 -14.90 -14.33
N LYS A 170 -17.96 -16.06 -13.66
CA LYS A 170 -16.80 -16.63 -12.99
C LYS A 170 -15.74 -16.88 -14.07
N ARG A 171 -14.54 -16.29 -13.91
CA ARG A 171 -13.47 -16.39 -14.91
C ARG A 171 -12.61 -17.63 -14.68
N SER A 172 -11.79 -17.99 -15.66
CA SER A 172 -10.80 -19.08 -15.55
C SER A 172 -9.80 -18.94 -14.39
N PHE A 173 -9.77 -17.80 -13.71
CA PHE A 173 -8.99 -17.55 -12.50
C PHE A 173 -9.75 -17.82 -11.19
N SER A 174 -10.98 -18.33 -11.26
CA SER A 174 -11.81 -18.68 -10.09
C SER A 174 -12.00 -20.18 -10.02
N LYS A 175 -12.00 -20.75 -8.80
CA LYS A 175 -12.20 -22.19 -8.60
C LYS A 175 -13.60 -22.61 -9.06
N GLU A 176 -14.58 -21.76 -8.84
CA GLU A 176 -15.97 -22.01 -9.17
C GLU A 176 -16.24 -22.10 -10.68
N PHE A 177 -15.42 -21.45 -11.51
CA PHE A 177 -15.48 -21.62 -12.98
C PHE A 177 -15.09 -23.05 -13.39
N TRP A 178 -14.08 -23.63 -12.74
CA TRP A 178 -13.60 -24.97 -13.03
C TRP A 178 -14.50 -26.05 -12.41
N ILE A 179 -15.06 -25.79 -11.22
CA ILE A 179 -16.11 -26.63 -10.63
C ILE A 179 -17.33 -26.68 -11.56
N GLY A 180 -17.77 -25.54 -12.10
CA GLY A 180 -18.83 -25.49 -13.11
C GLY A 180 -18.50 -26.18 -14.43
N LYS A 181 -17.24 -26.56 -14.66
CA LYS A 181 -16.77 -27.35 -15.80
C LYS A 181 -16.56 -28.83 -15.45
N GLY A 182 -16.93 -29.25 -14.24
CA GLY A 182 -16.90 -30.65 -13.81
C GLY A 182 -15.61 -31.09 -13.10
N LEU A 183 -14.74 -30.16 -12.71
CA LEU A 183 -13.56 -30.48 -11.88
C LEU A 183 -13.95 -30.54 -10.39
N SER A 184 -13.25 -31.40 -9.63
CA SER A 184 -13.32 -31.35 -8.17
C SER A 184 -12.74 -30.03 -7.63
N GLU A 185 -13.03 -29.69 -6.37
CA GLU A 185 -12.53 -28.45 -5.77
C GLU A 185 -10.99 -28.40 -5.73
N GLU A 186 -10.34 -29.53 -5.41
CA GLU A 186 -8.88 -29.64 -5.37
C GLU A 186 -8.25 -29.45 -6.75
N GLU A 187 -8.82 -30.10 -7.78
CA GLU A 187 -8.36 -29.95 -9.16
C GLU A 187 -8.62 -28.56 -9.71
N ALA A 188 -9.74 -27.94 -9.34
CA ALA A 188 -10.07 -26.56 -9.70
C ALA A 188 -9.05 -25.57 -9.11
N ILE A 189 -8.68 -25.74 -7.84
CA ILE A 189 -7.63 -24.94 -7.19
C ILE A 189 -6.30 -25.12 -7.92
N LYS A 190 -5.92 -26.37 -8.23
CA LYS A 190 -4.69 -26.68 -8.96
C LYS A 190 -4.69 -26.03 -10.35
N LYS A 191 -5.81 -26.08 -11.08
CA LYS A 191 -5.96 -25.43 -12.39
C LYS A 191 -5.83 -23.92 -12.33
N VAL A 192 -6.43 -23.27 -11.33
CA VAL A 192 -6.27 -21.83 -11.12
C VAL A 192 -4.79 -21.49 -10.87
N PHE A 193 -4.12 -22.24 -10.00
CA PHE A 193 -2.70 -22.06 -9.71
C PHE A 193 -1.81 -22.24 -10.95
N GLU A 194 -2.04 -23.29 -11.74
CA GLU A 194 -1.34 -23.54 -13.01
C GLU A 194 -1.45 -22.36 -13.98
N ILE A 195 -2.65 -21.81 -14.15
CA ILE A 195 -2.90 -20.68 -15.06
C ILE A 195 -2.20 -19.42 -14.55
N GLN A 196 -2.31 -19.12 -13.26
CA GLN A 196 -1.64 -17.97 -12.64
C GLN A 196 -0.11 -18.08 -12.75
N SER A 197 0.44 -19.27 -12.50
CA SER A 197 1.87 -19.58 -12.62
C SER A 197 2.36 -19.52 -14.07
N SER A 198 1.60 -20.04 -15.03
CA SER A 198 1.93 -19.94 -16.45
C SER A 198 1.94 -18.49 -16.93
N ASN A 199 0.94 -17.70 -16.52
CA ASN A 199 0.86 -16.29 -16.89
C ASN A 199 1.97 -15.44 -16.25
N SER A 200 2.38 -15.76 -15.01
CA SER A 200 3.52 -15.08 -14.38
C SER A 200 4.84 -15.39 -15.10
N LYS A 201 5.02 -16.62 -15.61
CA LYS A 201 6.18 -17.02 -16.41
C LYS A 201 6.19 -16.43 -17.81
N LYS A 202 5.02 -16.26 -18.44
CA LYS A 202 4.87 -15.57 -19.75
C LYS A 202 5.19 -14.07 -19.66
N PHE A 203 5.17 -13.50 -18.46
CA PHE A 203 5.65 -12.15 -18.23
C PHE A 203 7.18 -12.11 -18.29
N THR A 204 7.73 -12.04 -19.50
CA THR A 204 9.17 -11.81 -19.77
C THR A 204 9.53 -10.32 -19.82
N GLY A 205 8.59 -9.44 -19.50
CA GLY A 205 8.86 -8.02 -19.37
C GLY A 205 9.73 -7.78 -18.13
N LYS A 206 10.85 -7.06 -18.29
CA LYS A 206 11.43 -6.31 -17.16
C LYS A 206 10.27 -5.63 -16.47
N ARG A 207 10.06 -5.84 -15.17
CA ARG A 207 9.04 -5.13 -14.38
C ARG A 207 9.01 -3.70 -14.89
N THR A 208 7.92 -3.26 -15.53
CA THR A 208 7.72 -1.88 -15.95
C THR A 208 7.46 -0.97 -14.73
N GLY A 209 7.99 -1.35 -13.56
CA GLY A 209 8.22 -0.43 -12.47
C GLY A 209 9.37 0.47 -12.90
N LYS A 210 9.11 1.76 -12.94
CA LYS A 210 10.10 2.80 -13.16
C LYS A 210 11.12 2.75 -12.01
N SER A 211 12.09 1.84 -12.04
CA SER A 211 13.14 1.83 -11.03
C SER A 211 13.83 3.19 -11.08
N LYS A 212 14.21 3.74 -9.92
CA LYS A 212 14.89 5.04 -9.84
C LYS A 212 16.12 5.06 -10.76
N GLU A 213 16.84 3.93 -10.83
CA GLU A 213 17.98 3.76 -11.72
C GLU A 213 17.63 3.80 -13.22
N MET A 214 16.50 3.21 -13.65
CA MET A 214 16.06 3.33 -15.04
C MET A 214 15.62 4.75 -15.39
N LEU A 215 15.03 5.49 -14.45
CA LEU A 215 14.66 6.88 -14.67
C LEU A 215 15.90 7.78 -14.79
N ARG A 216 16.93 7.55 -13.95
CA ARG A 216 18.24 8.21 -14.08
C ARG A 216 18.86 7.95 -15.44
N LYS A 217 18.90 6.69 -15.88
CA LYS A 217 19.41 6.31 -17.22
C LYS A 217 18.62 6.91 -18.38
N LYS A 218 17.38 7.36 -18.14
CA LYS A 218 16.53 8.05 -19.12
C LYS A 218 16.61 9.58 -19.04
N GLY A 219 17.46 10.13 -18.17
CA GLY A 219 17.69 11.57 -18.06
C GLY A 219 16.70 12.34 -17.19
N TYR A 220 15.92 11.66 -16.34
CA TYR A 220 15.07 12.36 -15.36
C TYR A 220 15.90 12.94 -14.21
N SER A 221 15.53 14.14 -13.73
CA SER A 221 16.14 14.73 -12.53
C SER A 221 15.71 14.00 -11.25
N GLU A 222 16.43 14.16 -10.14
CA GLU A 222 16.05 13.54 -8.87
C GLU A 222 14.69 14.05 -8.37
N GLU A 223 14.32 15.32 -8.62
CA GLU A 223 12.99 15.84 -8.26
C GLU A 223 11.89 15.14 -9.06
N GLN A 224 12.08 15.00 -10.38
CA GLN A 224 11.13 14.30 -11.25
C GLN A 224 10.99 12.82 -10.86
N ILE A 225 12.10 12.19 -10.46
CA ILE A 225 12.10 10.80 -9.98
C ILE A 225 11.32 10.69 -8.68
N ALA A 226 11.54 11.60 -7.72
CA ALA A 226 10.82 11.62 -6.46
C ALA A 226 9.30 11.77 -6.68
N GLU A 227 8.92 12.70 -7.55
CA GLU A 227 7.52 12.99 -7.88
C GLU A 227 6.82 11.82 -8.59
N VAL A 228 7.50 11.17 -9.54
CA VAL A 228 6.96 10.01 -10.27
C VAL A 228 6.93 8.75 -9.40
N SER A 229 7.75 8.70 -8.35
CA SER A 229 7.82 7.56 -7.42
C SER A 229 6.88 7.69 -6.23
N LEU A 230 6.06 8.75 -6.17
CA LEU A 230 5.06 8.93 -5.12
C LEU A 230 4.08 7.75 -5.11
N SER A 231 3.89 7.19 -3.92
CA SER A 231 3.05 6.02 -3.68
C SER A 231 1.77 6.39 -2.92
N PRO A 232 0.67 5.62 -3.07
CA PRO A 232 -0.56 5.82 -2.29
C PRO A 232 -0.42 5.72 -0.76
N SER A 233 0.75 5.32 -0.26
CA SER A 233 1.10 5.34 1.16
C SER A 233 1.75 6.65 1.63
N GLN A 234 2.02 7.60 0.74
CA GLN A 234 2.63 8.89 1.04
C GLN A 234 1.58 10.01 0.97
N ILE A 235 1.72 11.00 1.85
CA ILE A 235 0.80 12.15 1.93
C ILE A 235 0.83 12.96 0.62
N ASP A 236 2.03 13.28 0.12
CA ASP A 236 2.24 14.06 -1.11
C ASP A 236 1.53 13.49 -2.35
N PHE A 237 1.36 12.16 -2.40
CA PHE A 237 0.64 11.50 -3.48
C PHE A 237 -0.83 11.94 -3.54
N TRP A 238 -1.47 12.08 -2.38
CA TRP A 238 -2.88 12.47 -2.26
C TRP A 238 -3.06 13.98 -2.33
N ILE A 239 -2.11 14.77 -1.80
CA ILE A 239 -2.10 16.23 -1.99
C ILE A 239 -2.07 16.57 -3.48
N LYS A 240 -1.21 15.91 -4.25
CA LYS A 240 -1.17 16.07 -5.71
C LYS A 240 -2.46 15.67 -6.43
N LYS A 241 -3.27 14.82 -5.81
CA LYS A 241 -4.61 14.45 -6.31
C LYS A 241 -5.71 15.42 -5.86
N GLY A 242 -5.39 16.46 -5.10
CA GLY A 242 -6.31 17.50 -4.67
C GLY A 242 -6.88 17.30 -3.27
N HIS A 243 -6.30 16.41 -2.46
CA HIS A 243 -6.71 16.21 -1.05
C HIS A 243 -5.95 17.16 -0.11
N THR A 244 -6.57 17.48 1.02
CA THR A 244 -5.84 18.12 2.13
C THR A 244 -4.92 17.12 2.83
N GLU A 245 -3.98 17.61 3.64
CA GLU A 245 -3.08 16.74 4.41
C GLU A 245 -3.85 15.85 5.40
N GLU A 246 -4.87 16.39 6.06
CA GLU A 246 -5.74 15.65 6.97
C GLU A 246 -6.52 14.54 6.26
N GLU A 247 -7.09 14.85 5.09
CA GLU A 247 -7.77 13.86 4.24
C GLU A 247 -6.81 12.77 3.75
N ALA A 248 -5.60 13.16 3.33
CA ALA A 248 -4.57 12.23 2.89
C ALA A 248 -4.20 11.23 4.00
N MET A 249 -4.01 11.71 5.24
CA MET A 249 -3.74 10.85 6.39
C MET A 249 -4.88 9.86 6.67
N LEU A 250 -6.14 10.32 6.60
CA LEU A 250 -7.30 9.46 6.77
C LEU A 250 -7.39 8.39 5.67
N ILE A 251 -7.15 8.76 4.41
CA ILE A 251 -7.14 7.82 3.28
C ILE A 251 -6.05 6.76 3.45
N ILE A 252 -4.83 7.18 3.82
CA ILE A 252 -3.70 6.27 4.05
C ILE A 252 -4.04 5.28 5.19
N SER A 253 -4.54 5.79 6.32
CA SER A 253 -4.93 4.96 7.46
C SER A 253 -6.01 3.94 7.09
N LYS A 254 -7.07 4.38 6.39
CA LYS A 254 -8.14 3.48 5.92
C LYS A 254 -7.62 2.41 4.96
N ASN A 255 -6.73 2.79 4.04
CA ASN A 255 -6.11 1.84 3.11
C ASN A 255 -5.23 0.82 3.82
N GLN A 256 -4.49 1.24 4.85
CA GLN A 256 -3.66 0.34 5.67
C GLN A 256 -4.50 -0.66 6.46
N ILE A 257 -5.58 -0.20 7.10
CA ILE A 257 -6.53 -1.06 7.83
C ILE A 257 -7.14 -2.09 6.87
N ASN A 258 -7.62 -1.63 5.72
CA ASN A 258 -8.20 -2.51 4.71
C ASN A 258 -7.18 -3.51 4.18
N ALA A 259 -5.95 -3.08 3.89
CA ALA A 259 -4.90 -4.01 3.46
C ALA A 259 -4.58 -5.07 4.53
N SER A 260 -4.60 -4.67 5.80
CA SER A 260 -4.39 -5.57 6.94
C SER A 260 -5.51 -6.59 7.13
N SER A 261 -6.77 -6.26 6.82
CA SER A 261 -7.90 -7.17 7.01
C SER A 261 -7.89 -8.36 6.06
N PHE A 262 -7.18 -8.26 4.93
CA PHE A 262 -6.99 -9.37 3.99
C PHE A 262 -5.83 -10.30 4.37
N VAL A 263 -5.07 -9.98 5.42
CA VAL A 263 -3.95 -10.82 5.87
C VAL A 263 -4.46 -11.83 6.89
N ASP A 264 -4.42 -13.11 6.53
CA ASP A 264 -4.59 -14.20 7.49
C ASP A 264 -3.31 -14.32 8.33
N PHE A 265 -3.33 -13.75 9.54
CA PHE A 265 -2.18 -13.71 10.42
C PHE A 265 -1.81 -15.08 10.99
N GLU A 266 -2.78 -15.99 11.14
CA GLU A 266 -2.55 -17.33 11.67
C GLU A 266 -1.78 -18.20 10.67
N LYS A 267 -2.10 -18.06 9.38
CA LYS A 267 -1.45 -18.83 8.30
C LYS A 267 -0.23 -18.13 7.70
N ARG A 268 0.14 -16.96 8.20
CA ARG A 268 1.22 -16.15 7.64
C ARG A 268 2.59 -16.70 8.01
N LEU A 269 3.23 -17.40 7.08
CA LEU A 269 4.63 -17.77 7.19
C LEU A 269 5.54 -16.59 6.83
N LEU A 270 6.40 -16.19 7.77
CA LEU A 270 7.39 -15.12 7.58
C LEU A 270 8.79 -15.71 7.39
N PRO A 271 9.74 -14.95 6.82
CA PRO A 271 11.15 -15.35 6.74
C PRO A 271 11.82 -15.66 8.09
N SER A 272 11.19 -15.26 9.20
CA SER A 272 11.58 -15.61 10.56
C SER A 272 11.14 -17.01 11.02
N ASN A 273 10.32 -17.73 10.23
CA ASN A 273 9.85 -19.08 10.50
C ASN A 273 10.66 -20.09 9.66
N CYS A 274 11.02 -21.25 10.22
CA CYS A 274 11.73 -22.30 9.47
C CYS A 274 10.88 -22.85 8.32
N GLU A 275 9.59 -23.10 8.59
CA GLU A 275 8.62 -23.63 7.63
C GLU A 275 8.51 -22.79 6.35
N TYR A 276 8.72 -21.46 6.44
CA TYR A 276 8.79 -20.58 5.27
C TYR A 276 9.90 -20.98 4.29
N TRP A 277 11.06 -21.40 4.81
CA TRP A 277 12.22 -21.79 4.02
C TRP A 277 12.13 -23.25 3.57
N GLU A 278 11.57 -24.13 4.39
CA GLU A 278 11.29 -25.52 4.01
C GLU A 278 10.32 -25.58 2.82
N ASN A 279 9.26 -24.76 2.84
CA ASN A 279 8.33 -24.61 1.70
C ASN A 279 8.99 -24.06 0.42
N LYS A 280 10.19 -23.48 0.52
CA LYS A 280 11.00 -23.05 -0.61
C LYS A 280 12.04 -24.09 -1.05
N GLY A 281 12.07 -25.26 -0.42
CA GLY A 281 12.94 -26.38 -0.77
C GLY A 281 14.30 -26.39 -0.06
N TYR A 282 14.47 -25.64 1.02
CA TYR A 282 15.66 -25.73 1.86
C TYR A 282 15.53 -26.89 2.86
N SER A 283 16.64 -27.52 3.24
CA SER A 283 16.63 -28.51 4.32
C SER A 283 16.30 -27.85 5.67
N THR A 284 15.95 -28.64 6.68
CA THR A 284 15.66 -28.11 8.03
C THR A 284 16.87 -27.36 8.62
N ASP A 285 18.09 -27.90 8.46
CA ASP A 285 19.31 -27.26 8.95
C ASP A 285 19.61 -25.94 8.22
N GLU A 286 19.44 -25.92 6.89
CA GLU A 286 19.59 -24.71 6.09
C GLU A 286 18.52 -23.66 6.43
N SER A 287 17.30 -24.10 6.69
CA SER A 287 16.17 -23.24 7.06
C SER A 287 16.44 -22.54 8.40
N ILE A 288 16.97 -23.26 9.39
CA ILE A 288 17.41 -22.66 10.67
C ILE A 288 18.47 -21.58 10.44
N LEU A 289 19.44 -21.84 9.56
CA LEU A 289 20.49 -20.87 9.24
C LEU A 289 19.92 -19.62 8.53
N LYS A 290 18.96 -19.80 7.62
CA LYS A 290 18.27 -18.69 6.93
C LYS A 290 17.42 -17.86 7.88
N VAL A 291 16.76 -18.48 8.86
CA VAL A 291 16.03 -17.78 9.91
C VAL A 291 16.99 -16.93 10.74
N LYS A 292 18.10 -17.51 11.22
CA LYS A 292 19.14 -16.77 11.98
C LYS A 292 19.61 -15.54 11.19
N LYS A 293 19.93 -15.71 9.91
CA LYS A 293 20.35 -14.62 9.01
C LYS A 293 19.24 -13.57 8.79
N SER A 294 17.99 -13.99 8.73
CA SER A 294 16.85 -13.08 8.52
C SER A 294 16.50 -12.29 9.79
N GLN A 295 16.80 -12.84 10.97
CA GLN A 295 16.67 -12.13 12.25
C GLN A 295 17.82 -11.14 12.46
N THR A 296 19.03 -11.46 12.00
CA THR A 296 20.22 -10.60 12.09
C THR A 296 20.36 -9.68 10.88
N THR A 297 19.44 -8.73 10.73
CA THR A 297 19.50 -7.74 9.63
C THR A 297 20.45 -6.56 9.89
N PHE A 298 20.87 -6.38 11.15
CA PHE A 298 21.73 -5.28 11.57
C PHE A 298 22.61 -5.71 12.74
N SER A 299 23.93 -5.68 12.56
CA SER A 299 24.94 -5.93 13.60
C SER A 299 26.18 -5.07 13.34
N LYS A 300 27.09 -5.02 14.31
CA LYS A 300 28.38 -4.32 14.15
C LYS A 300 29.17 -4.90 12.98
N GLU A 301 29.22 -6.22 12.88
CA GLU A 301 29.92 -6.97 11.84
C GLU A 301 29.31 -6.69 10.46
N ILE A 302 27.98 -6.66 10.36
CA ILE A 302 27.28 -6.31 9.11
C ILE A 302 27.60 -4.87 8.68
N CYS A 303 27.65 -3.93 9.64
CA CYS A 303 28.03 -2.55 9.35
C CYS A 303 29.49 -2.44 8.87
N ILE A 304 30.42 -3.15 9.52
CA ILE A 304 31.84 -3.17 9.14
C ILE A 304 32.02 -3.80 7.75
N GLN A 305 31.36 -4.93 7.48
CA GLN A 305 31.42 -5.59 6.18
C GLN A 305 30.89 -4.72 5.04
N LYS A 306 29.87 -3.90 5.29
CA LYS A 306 29.20 -3.12 4.26
C LYS A 306 29.81 -1.73 4.03
N TYR A 307 30.33 -1.10 5.07
CA TYR A 307 30.79 0.29 5.04
C TYR A 307 32.27 0.44 5.42
N GLY A 308 32.98 -0.66 5.70
CA GLY A 308 34.35 -0.62 6.20
C GLY A 308 34.42 -0.38 7.70
N GLU A 309 35.62 -0.53 8.28
CA GLU A 309 35.83 -0.54 9.72
C GLU A 309 35.45 0.80 10.39
N VAL A 310 35.98 1.91 9.88
CA VAL A 310 35.77 3.24 10.47
C VAL A 310 34.33 3.72 10.32
N GLU A 311 33.79 3.75 9.08
CA GLU A 311 32.42 4.23 8.83
C GLU A 311 31.36 3.26 9.40
N GLY A 312 31.61 1.96 9.33
CA GLY A 312 30.74 0.94 9.90
C GLY A 312 30.56 1.10 11.42
N LEU A 313 31.64 1.38 12.14
CA LEU A 313 31.61 1.67 13.58
C LEU A 313 30.80 2.92 13.90
N ILE A 314 30.98 4.00 13.13
CA ILE A 314 30.23 5.25 13.31
C ILE A 314 28.73 5.03 13.11
N ILE A 315 28.34 4.33 12.03
CA ILE A 315 26.95 4.02 11.72
C ILE A 315 26.31 3.16 12.82
N PHE A 316 27.01 2.12 13.27
CA PHE A 316 26.55 1.26 14.35
C PHE A 316 26.32 2.07 15.64
N ASN A 317 27.32 2.85 16.06
CA ASN A 317 27.25 3.66 17.28
C ASN A 317 26.12 4.70 17.23
N ASN A 318 25.92 5.36 16.09
CA ASN A 318 24.85 6.34 15.92
C ASN A 318 23.46 5.69 16.01
N ARG A 319 23.28 4.49 15.43
CA ARG A 319 22.02 3.74 15.58
C ARG A 319 21.80 3.28 17.02
N THR A 320 22.83 2.78 17.70
CA THR A 320 22.75 2.37 19.11
C THR A 320 22.33 3.54 20.00
N LYS A 321 22.92 4.73 19.81
CA LYS A 321 22.52 5.96 20.51
C LYS A 321 21.06 6.33 20.25
N LYS A 322 20.61 6.28 18.98
CA LYS A 322 19.20 6.54 18.63
C LYS A 322 18.24 5.54 19.29
N TRP A 323 18.60 4.25 19.30
CA TRP A 323 17.80 3.22 19.94
C TRP A 323 17.70 3.42 21.45
N GLN A 324 18.83 3.66 22.14
CA GLN A 324 18.85 4.00 23.57
C GLN A 324 18.00 5.22 23.89
N ASN A 325 18.12 6.29 23.10
CA ASN A 325 17.30 7.49 23.26
C ASN A 325 15.81 7.20 23.04
N SER A 326 15.45 6.34 22.08
CA SER A 326 14.06 5.94 21.85
C SER A 326 13.49 5.11 22.99
N LEU A 327 14.30 4.24 23.62
CA LEU A 327 13.90 3.48 24.81
C LEU A 327 13.62 4.40 26.00
N LEU A 328 14.45 5.44 26.19
CA LEU A 328 14.32 6.39 27.29
C LEU A 328 13.17 7.39 27.11
N LYS A 329 12.99 7.91 25.89
CA LYS A 329 11.98 8.95 25.60
C LYS A 329 10.59 8.39 25.29
N ASN A 330 10.53 7.28 24.53
CA ASN A 330 9.29 6.74 23.95
C ASN A 330 9.08 5.25 24.27
N GLY A 331 10.00 4.58 24.97
CA GLY A 331 9.93 3.15 25.26
C GLY A 331 9.07 2.86 26.49
N ASN A 332 8.49 1.65 26.51
CA ASN A 332 7.78 1.09 27.66
C ASN A 332 8.72 0.72 28.83
N ILE A 333 10.03 1.00 28.74
CA ILE A 333 10.96 0.88 29.87
C ILE A 333 10.82 2.14 30.73
N LYS A 334 9.62 2.35 31.28
CA LYS A 334 9.46 3.13 32.51
C LYS A 334 9.65 2.12 33.63
N GLY A 335 10.61 2.37 34.54
CA GLY A 335 10.67 1.60 35.78
C GLY A 335 9.28 1.57 36.41
N GLY A 336 8.77 0.39 36.72
CA GLY A 336 7.46 0.26 37.35
C GLY A 336 7.58 0.74 38.79
N TYR A 337 6.78 1.73 39.17
CA TYR A 337 6.61 2.16 40.56
C TYR A 337 5.18 1.90 41.01
N SER A 338 4.97 1.69 42.31
CA SER A 338 3.63 1.50 42.87
C SER A 338 2.87 2.82 42.84
N LYS A 339 1.68 2.86 42.20
CA LYS A 339 0.84 4.07 42.20
C LYS A 339 0.44 4.51 43.61
N ILE A 340 0.21 3.54 44.51
CA ILE A 340 -0.21 3.79 45.88
C ILE A 340 0.95 4.36 46.71
N SER A 341 2.19 3.93 46.46
CA SER A 341 3.35 4.53 47.13
C SER A 341 3.50 6.00 46.72
N GLN A 342 3.28 6.33 45.44
CA GLN A 342 3.32 7.71 44.99
C GLN A 342 2.24 8.59 45.63
N GLU A 343 1.03 8.07 45.88
CA GLU A 343 0.00 8.82 46.63
C GLU A 343 0.48 9.22 48.03
N LEU A 344 1.14 8.29 48.75
CA LEU A 344 1.72 8.58 50.06
C LEU A 344 2.81 9.63 49.97
N PHE A 345 3.74 9.50 49.02
CA PHE A 345 4.89 10.40 48.91
C PHE A 345 4.53 11.81 48.45
N ILE A 346 3.54 11.96 47.56
CA ILE A 346 2.99 13.26 47.19
C ILE A 346 2.34 13.91 48.42
N ALA A 347 1.48 13.19 49.13
CA ALA A 347 0.83 13.72 50.34
C ALA A 347 1.84 14.13 51.41
N LEU A 348 2.93 13.37 51.56
CA LEU A 348 4.04 13.68 52.46
C LEU A 348 4.81 14.94 52.03
N ALA A 349 5.17 15.02 50.75
CA ALA A 349 5.88 16.17 50.19
C ALA A 349 5.05 17.46 50.27
N ASP A 350 3.74 17.38 49.99
CA ASP A 350 2.79 18.49 50.15
C ASP A 350 2.68 18.93 51.61
N SER A 351 2.48 17.98 52.54
CA SER A 351 2.24 18.30 53.95
C SER A 351 3.44 18.97 54.63
N MET A 352 4.66 18.65 54.19
CA MET A 352 5.89 19.20 54.75
C MET A 352 6.54 20.28 53.87
N ASN A 353 6.02 20.50 52.66
CA ASN A 353 6.60 21.39 51.65
C ASN A 353 8.08 21.09 51.32
N ILE A 354 8.42 19.80 51.11
CA ILE A 354 9.80 19.31 50.97
C ILE A 354 10.17 18.83 49.56
N TYR A 355 9.43 19.23 48.52
CA TYR A 355 9.66 18.76 47.15
C TYR A 355 11.10 18.94 46.64
N ASN A 356 11.78 20.01 47.07
CA ASN A 356 13.16 20.29 46.66
C ASN A 356 14.19 19.43 47.42
N ASP A 357 13.81 18.90 48.58
CA ASP A 357 14.69 18.17 49.50
C ASP A 357 14.42 16.66 49.49
N CYS A 358 13.46 16.21 48.68
CA CYS A 358 13.11 14.80 48.54
C CYS A 358 13.21 14.28 47.10
N LYS A 359 13.34 12.96 46.99
CA LYS A 359 13.46 12.22 45.73
C LYS A 359 12.57 10.99 45.77
N PHE A 360 11.74 10.80 44.75
CA PHE A 360 10.90 9.61 44.53
C PHE A 360 10.54 9.49 43.04
N ALA A 361 9.90 8.41 42.61
CA ALA A 361 9.73 8.12 41.17
C ALA A 361 9.12 9.28 40.35
N LEU A 362 8.12 9.98 40.89
CA LEU A 362 7.49 11.16 40.25
C LEU A 362 8.20 12.49 40.53
N ASN A 363 9.19 12.54 41.42
CA ASN A 363 9.91 13.76 41.79
C ASN A 363 11.44 13.52 41.78
N ASN A 364 12.10 13.95 40.71
CA ASN A 364 13.56 13.88 40.54
C ASN A 364 14.19 12.47 40.66
N SER A 365 13.41 11.42 40.33
CA SER A 365 13.78 10.00 40.33
C SER A 365 14.17 9.41 41.69
N GLU A 366 14.06 8.08 41.81
CA GLU A 366 14.46 7.33 43.02
C GLU A 366 15.98 7.37 43.23
N LEU A 367 16.41 7.39 44.49
CA LEU A 367 17.83 7.25 44.82
C LEU A 367 18.31 5.85 44.45
N ALA A 368 19.48 5.76 43.81
CA ALA A 368 20.14 4.48 43.55
C ALA A 368 21.46 4.41 44.31
N LEU A 369 21.65 3.36 45.12
CA LEU A 369 22.93 3.02 45.72
C LEU A 369 23.49 1.75 45.06
N SER A 370 24.79 1.73 44.81
CA SER A 370 25.44 0.65 44.06
C SER A 370 26.39 -0.15 44.95
N GLU A 371 26.31 -1.48 44.89
CA GLU A 371 27.27 -2.39 45.50
C GLU A 371 27.52 -3.57 44.56
N SER A 372 28.80 -3.87 44.30
CA SER A 372 29.23 -5.02 43.48
C SER A 372 28.51 -5.15 42.12
N ASN A 373 28.46 -4.07 41.34
CA ASN A 373 27.78 -3.97 40.04
C ASN A 373 26.25 -4.19 40.07
N LYS A 374 25.61 -4.10 41.24
CA LYS A 374 24.16 -4.06 41.38
C LYS A 374 23.71 -2.68 41.89
N ASN A 375 22.63 -2.17 41.32
CA ASN A 375 21.98 -0.94 41.77
C ASN A 375 20.73 -1.30 42.57
N TYR A 376 20.61 -0.72 43.76
CA TYR A 376 19.43 -0.79 44.61
C TYR A 376 18.74 0.57 44.58
N TYR A 377 17.46 0.58 44.20
CA TYR A 377 16.63 1.78 44.10
C TYR A 377 15.75 1.90 45.33
N TYR A 378 15.59 3.13 45.85
CA TYR A 378 14.81 3.39 47.05
C TYR A 378 13.62 4.30 46.78
N ASP A 379 12.44 3.91 47.27
CA ASP A 379 11.15 4.46 46.85
C ASP A 379 10.99 5.96 47.14
N PHE A 380 11.41 6.39 48.35
CA PHE A 380 11.43 7.78 48.76
C PHE A 380 12.69 8.08 49.55
N THR A 381 13.35 9.19 49.25
CA THR A 381 14.55 9.66 49.96
C THR A 381 14.41 11.12 50.33
N TYR A 382 14.62 11.45 51.60
CA TYR A 382 14.82 12.80 52.09
C TYR A 382 16.32 13.08 52.19
N VAL A 383 16.81 13.95 51.32
CA VAL A 383 18.24 14.06 50.97
C VAL A 383 19.05 14.69 52.10
N ASN A 384 18.52 15.75 52.72
CA ASN A 384 19.27 16.55 53.69
C ASN A 384 19.56 15.79 54.98
N ASP A 385 18.56 15.08 55.51
CA ASP A 385 18.69 14.32 56.77
C ASP A 385 19.02 12.85 56.55
N LYS A 386 19.33 12.45 55.29
CA LYS A 386 19.62 11.07 54.89
C LYS A 386 18.61 10.07 55.43
N LYS A 387 17.33 10.26 55.08
CA LYS A 387 16.26 9.32 55.45
C LYS A 387 15.63 8.69 54.23
N ILE A 388 15.27 7.43 54.33
CA ILE A 388 14.65 6.65 53.27
C ILE A 388 13.35 6.06 53.79
N ILE A 389 12.31 6.09 52.96
CA ILE A 389 11.06 5.38 53.21
C ILE A 389 10.88 4.36 52.07
N GLU A 390 10.78 3.09 52.44
CA GLU A 390 10.49 1.96 51.55
C GLU A 390 9.02 1.59 51.67
N TYR A 391 8.33 1.47 50.53
CA TYR A 391 6.93 1.07 50.46
C TYR A 391 6.83 -0.37 49.96
N ASN A 392 6.71 -1.30 50.91
CA ASN A 392 6.70 -2.72 50.61
C ASN A 392 5.29 -3.21 50.26
N GLY A 393 5.10 -3.60 49.00
CA GLY A 393 3.91 -4.35 48.58
C GLY A 393 3.89 -5.72 49.25
N ASP A 394 2.82 -6.04 50.00
CA ASP A 394 2.74 -7.25 50.84
C ASP A 394 3.10 -8.53 50.10
N GLN A 395 2.65 -8.67 48.86
CA GLN A 395 2.89 -9.86 48.04
C GLN A 395 4.29 -9.88 47.40
N TYR A 396 4.84 -8.72 47.04
CA TYR A 396 6.14 -8.64 46.35
C TYR A 396 7.33 -8.71 47.32
N HIS A 397 7.14 -8.20 48.53
CA HIS A 397 8.13 -8.21 49.62
C HIS A 397 7.82 -9.27 50.71
N ALA A 398 6.84 -10.13 50.46
CA ALA A 398 6.47 -11.24 51.33
C ALA A 398 6.22 -10.81 52.78
N ASN A 399 5.21 -9.96 53.04
CA ASN A 399 4.91 -9.46 54.39
C ASN A 399 4.97 -10.59 55.45
N PRO A 400 5.87 -10.53 56.45
CA PRO A 400 6.05 -11.58 57.44
C PRO A 400 4.79 -11.91 58.27
N LEU A 401 3.83 -10.99 58.36
CA LEU A 401 2.53 -11.24 59.01
C LEU A 401 1.60 -12.11 58.14
N LYS A 402 1.90 -12.26 56.85
CA LYS A 402 1.05 -12.94 55.85
C LYS A 402 1.71 -14.17 55.23
N TYR A 403 3.03 -14.25 55.22
CA TYR A 403 3.78 -15.30 54.52
C TYR A 403 4.83 -15.95 55.42
N ALA A 404 4.95 -17.28 55.31
CA ALA A 404 5.97 -18.08 55.96
C ALA A 404 7.29 -18.07 55.15
N PRO A 405 8.44 -18.43 55.77
CA PRO A 405 9.75 -18.39 55.11
C PRO A 405 9.84 -19.19 53.81
N ASP A 406 9.17 -20.35 53.77
CA ASP A 406 9.20 -21.27 52.63
C ASP A 406 8.08 -21.01 51.59
N ASP A 407 7.28 -19.96 51.77
CA ASP A 407 6.26 -19.57 50.81
C ASP A 407 6.87 -18.94 49.56
N PHE A 408 6.14 -18.99 48.44
CA PHE A 408 6.55 -18.39 47.16
C PHE A 408 5.51 -17.36 46.68
N PRO A 409 5.54 -16.13 47.23
CA PRO A 409 4.43 -15.20 47.13
C PRO A 409 4.29 -14.51 45.77
N HIS A 410 5.33 -14.55 44.92
CA HIS A 410 5.36 -13.82 43.67
C HIS A 410 4.26 -14.31 42.68
N PRO A 411 3.35 -13.43 42.23
CA PRO A 411 2.11 -13.82 41.53
C PRO A 411 2.34 -14.60 40.23
N TYR A 412 3.41 -14.26 39.51
CA TYR A 412 3.74 -14.84 38.21
C TYR A 412 4.78 -15.96 38.26
N ARG A 413 5.48 -16.10 39.39
CA ARG A 413 6.63 -17.00 39.57
C ARG A 413 6.46 -17.66 40.92
N LYS A 414 5.52 -18.59 41.00
CA LYS A 414 5.15 -19.36 42.21
C LYS A 414 6.32 -20.24 42.69
N SER A 415 6.19 -21.55 42.69
CA SER A 415 7.26 -22.50 43.09
C SER A 415 8.56 -22.43 42.26
N LYS A 416 8.59 -21.63 41.19
CA LYS A 416 9.80 -21.33 40.39
C LYS A 416 10.42 -19.95 40.68
N GLY A 417 9.82 -19.19 41.60
CA GLY A 417 10.32 -17.88 42.02
C GLY A 417 11.17 -17.95 43.27
N TYR A 418 11.37 -16.79 43.89
CA TYR A 418 12.09 -16.67 45.16
C TYR A 418 11.18 -17.04 46.32
N SER A 419 11.73 -17.72 47.32
CA SER A 419 11.05 -17.94 48.58
C SER A 419 10.92 -16.61 49.36
N SER A 420 9.97 -16.52 50.29
CA SER A 420 9.86 -15.37 51.20
C SER A 420 11.18 -15.11 51.93
N LYS A 421 11.89 -16.17 52.35
CA LYS A 421 13.20 -16.06 52.96
C LYS A 421 14.24 -15.39 52.05
N ASP A 422 14.30 -15.78 50.78
CA ASP A 422 15.23 -15.16 49.80
C ASP A 422 14.92 -13.67 49.60
N ILE A 423 13.62 -13.32 49.58
CA ILE A 423 13.14 -11.94 49.46
C ILE A 423 13.58 -11.12 50.67
N TRP A 424 13.39 -11.63 51.90
CA TRP A 424 13.81 -10.94 53.12
C TRP A 424 15.32 -10.79 53.24
N GLU A 425 16.09 -11.79 52.80
CA GLU A 425 17.55 -11.69 52.74
C GLU A 425 18.01 -10.59 51.75
N TYR A 426 17.31 -10.44 50.62
CA TYR A 426 17.57 -9.37 49.67
C TYR A 426 17.22 -7.99 50.24
N ASP A 427 16.03 -7.84 50.82
CA ASP A 427 15.58 -6.59 51.44
C ASP A 427 16.49 -6.19 52.62
N SER A 428 16.92 -7.15 53.44
CA SER A 428 17.87 -6.93 54.52
C SER A 428 19.23 -6.43 54.03
N LYS A 429 19.75 -6.98 52.92
CA LYS A 429 20.98 -6.50 52.28
C LYS A 429 20.81 -5.08 51.75
N LYS A 430 19.66 -4.79 51.11
CA LYS A 430 19.31 -3.44 50.63
C LYS A 430 19.29 -2.42 51.78
N THR A 431 18.59 -2.73 52.87
CA THR A 431 18.54 -1.86 54.06
C THR A 431 19.92 -1.70 54.69
N SER A 432 20.71 -2.77 54.77
CA SER A 432 22.08 -2.71 55.31
C SER A 432 22.98 -1.81 54.47
N LEU A 433 22.83 -1.81 53.14
CA LEU A 433 23.56 -0.92 52.24
C LEU A 433 23.17 0.54 52.46
N ALA A 434 21.88 0.85 52.60
CA ALA A 434 21.42 2.20 52.93
C ALA A 434 22.02 2.68 54.27
N ASN A 435 21.91 1.86 55.33
CA ASN A 435 22.47 2.17 56.65
C ASN A 435 23.98 2.39 56.60
N LYS A 436 24.73 1.56 55.84
CA LYS A 436 26.18 1.72 55.62
C LYS A 436 26.54 3.02 54.90
N ASN A 437 25.64 3.57 54.08
CA ASN A 437 25.79 4.87 53.43
C ASN A 437 25.28 6.04 54.31
N GLY A 438 24.90 5.75 55.56
CA GLY A 438 24.46 6.72 56.55
C GLY A 438 23.01 7.16 56.37
N TYR A 439 22.16 6.31 55.78
CA TYR A 439 20.73 6.56 55.69
C TYR A 439 19.96 5.78 56.75
N ASP A 440 18.98 6.41 57.39
CA ASP A 440 17.99 5.69 58.18
C ASP A 440 16.84 5.24 57.29
N VAL A 441 16.38 3.99 57.48
CA VAL A 441 15.33 3.39 56.63
C VAL A 441 14.08 3.09 57.44
N LEU A 442 12.93 3.61 56.99
CA LEU A 442 11.60 3.25 57.46
C LEU A 442 10.90 2.39 56.41
N VAL A 443 10.39 1.24 56.80
CA VAL A 443 9.55 0.39 55.94
C VAL A 443 8.08 0.59 56.27
N ILE A 444 7.26 0.79 55.24
CA ILE A 444 5.80 0.88 55.31
C ILE A 444 5.21 -0.24 54.47
N TRP A 445 4.34 -1.06 55.07
CA TRP A 445 3.66 -2.12 54.33
C TRP A 445 2.38 -1.65 53.67
N ASP A 446 2.09 -2.20 52.49
CA ASP A 446 0.89 -1.87 51.71
C ASP A 446 -0.41 -2.09 52.50
N SER A 447 -0.52 -3.17 53.29
CA SER A 447 -1.69 -3.37 54.16
C SER A 447 -1.84 -2.31 55.25
N GLU A 448 -0.74 -1.83 55.82
CA GLU A 448 -0.78 -0.82 56.89
C GLU A 448 -1.32 0.51 56.33
N TYR A 449 -0.80 0.92 55.18
CA TYR A 449 -1.21 2.16 54.53
C TYR A 449 -2.65 2.11 54.04
N LYS A 450 -3.08 0.98 53.45
CA LYS A 450 -4.47 0.81 52.98
C LYS A 450 -5.49 0.88 54.11
N ASN A 451 -5.14 0.37 55.28
CA ASN A 451 -6.02 0.39 56.44
C ASN A 451 -6.12 1.79 57.04
N ASN A 452 -4.98 2.46 57.30
CA ASN A 452 -4.94 3.74 58.02
C ASN A 452 -4.02 4.78 57.36
N LYS A 453 -4.43 5.33 56.21
CA LYS A 453 -3.62 6.30 55.44
C LYS A 453 -3.11 7.50 56.26
N LYS A 454 -3.98 8.11 57.10
CA LYS A 454 -3.63 9.31 57.89
C LYS A 454 -2.59 9.03 58.97
N GLU A 455 -2.74 7.90 59.66
CA GLU A 455 -1.82 7.48 60.71
C GLU A 455 -0.43 7.18 60.14
N ILE A 456 -0.38 6.47 59.02
CA ILE A 456 0.88 6.17 58.32
C ILE A 456 1.54 7.44 57.78
N LEU A 457 0.77 8.39 57.25
CA LEU A 457 1.31 9.69 56.86
C LEU A 457 1.97 10.39 58.05
N GLN A 458 1.29 10.43 59.21
CA GLN A 458 1.86 11.02 60.42
C GLN A 458 3.11 10.28 60.91
N LYS A 459 3.12 8.94 60.82
CA LYS A 459 4.29 8.11 61.13
C LYS A 459 5.49 8.48 60.24
N CYS A 460 5.27 8.66 58.94
CA CYS A 460 6.29 9.12 58.00
C CYS A 460 6.80 10.53 58.34
N ILE A 461 5.90 11.47 58.64
CA ILE A 461 6.27 12.84 59.05
C ILE A 461 7.15 12.79 60.30
N ASN A 462 6.71 12.07 61.34
CA ASN A 462 7.44 11.95 62.60
C ASN A 462 8.83 11.34 62.39
N PHE A 463 8.94 10.32 61.54
CA PHE A 463 10.23 9.73 61.18
C PHE A 463 11.14 10.74 60.49
N LEU A 464 10.63 11.53 59.56
CA LEU A 464 11.42 12.55 58.87
C LEU A 464 11.86 13.69 59.81
N THR A 465 11.04 14.07 60.79
CA THR A 465 11.33 15.19 61.70
C THR A 465 12.14 14.82 62.95
N ASN A 466 12.14 13.54 63.36
CA ASN A 466 12.90 13.11 64.53
C ASN A 466 14.41 13.19 64.26
N LYS A 467 15.14 13.96 65.05
CA LYS A 467 16.59 14.08 64.95
C LYS A 467 17.32 13.02 65.74
#